data_AF-A0A972CWE9-F1
#
_entry.id   AF-A0A972CWE9-F1
#
_cell.length_a   1.000
_cell.length_b   1.000
_cell.length_c   1.000
_cell.angle_alpha   90.00
_cell.angle_beta   90.00
_cell.angle_gamma   90.00
#
_symmetry.space_group_name_H-M   'P 1'
#
loop_
_entity.id
_entity.type
_entity.pdbx_description
1 polymer ?
#
loop_
_entity_poly.entity_id
_entity_poly.type
_entity_poly.pdbx_seq_one_letter_code
_entity_poly.pdbx_strand_id
1 'polypeptide(L)'
;ASDKTIKTYMGTLLANRGNINYCTSGALSPLFNDPSYRTIGIGTKVFFCGAEGYVAWHGTQFNSSNERDENGIPYSPSGTMALIGDLKAMNEEYIAPAVFDGYGISMFVGVGVPIPILDVEMMKAVSIENKDLFTNIIDYSVNENNKPSLGLVSYEELRSGSIELDGKTIKTAPITSMKKSRKIASELKDWILKGSFTLQEPIKLFPQNNSLNGLEIREANKNEK
;
A
#
# COMPACT_ATOMS: atom_id res chain seq x y z
N ALA A 1 -19.89 -10.34 9.99
CA ALA A 1 -20.24 -10.76 8.61
C ALA A 1 -21.63 -10.25 8.26
N SER A 2 -21.71 -9.32 7.31
CA SER A 2 -22.99 -8.83 6.78
C SER A 2 -23.52 -9.74 5.67
N ASP A 3 -24.84 -9.81 5.58
CA ASP A 3 -25.63 -10.38 4.49
C ASP A 3 -25.67 -9.49 3.23
N LYS A 4 -25.05 -8.30 3.26
CA LYS A 4 -25.05 -7.33 2.17
C LYS A 4 -23.71 -7.30 1.44
N THR A 5 -23.80 -6.95 0.16
CA THR A 5 -22.63 -6.59 -0.64
C THR A 5 -22.17 -5.18 -0.28
N ILE A 6 -20.87 -4.99 -0.06
CA ILE A 6 -20.26 -3.71 0.32
C ILE A 6 -19.39 -3.23 -0.85
N LYS A 7 -19.54 -1.96 -1.21
CA LYS A 7 -18.78 -1.31 -2.28
C LYS A 7 -17.66 -0.48 -1.66
N THR A 8 -16.40 -0.74 -2.03
CA THR A 8 -15.22 -0.10 -1.45
C THR A 8 -14.29 0.46 -2.52
N TYR A 9 -13.33 1.28 -2.11
CA TYR A 9 -12.23 1.77 -2.95
C TYR A 9 -11.31 0.64 -3.45
N MET A 10 -11.41 -0.55 -2.83
CA MET A 10 -10.68 -1.76 -3.18
C MET A 10 -11.52 -2.74 -4.01
N GLY A 11 -12.70 -2.32 -4.47
CA GLY A 11 -13.65 -3.14 -5.20
C GLY A 11 -14.81 -3.67 -4.35
N THR A 12 -15.59 -4.56 -4.94
CA THR A 12 -16.79 -5.12 -4.29
C THR A 12 -16.40 -6.22 -3.30
N LEU A 13 -16.95 -6.15 -2.09
CA LEU A 13 -16.93 -7.22 -1.10
C LEU A 13 -18.30 -7.89 -1.07
N LEU A 14 -18.32 -9.19 -1.30
CA LEU A 14 -19.51 -10.02 -1.39
C LEU A 14 -20.05 -10.34 0.01
N ALA A 15 -21.37 -10.48 0.09
CA ALA A 15 -22.07 -10.88 1.30
C ALA A 15 -21.47 -12.16 1.92
N ASN A 16 -21.63 -12.31 3.24
CA ASN A 16 -21.24 -13.50 3.99
C ASN A 16 -19.76 -13.90 3.86
N ARG A 17 -18.87 -12.90 3.73
CA ARG A 17 -17.43 -13.08 3.54
C ARG A 17 -17.09 -13.84 2.25
N GLY A 18 -17.75 -13.50 1.14
CA GLY A 18 -17.56 -14.20 -0.13
C GLY A 18 -16.20 -13.96 -0.80
N ASN A 19 -15.48 -12.89 -0.45
CA ASN A 19 -14.14 -12.60 -0.96
C ASN A 19 -13.35 -11.67 -0.02
N ILE A 20 -12.04 -11.64 -0.25
CA ILE A 20 -11.08 -10.70 0.32
C ILE A 20 -10.37 -10.00 -0.83
N ASN A 21 -10.37 -8.67 -0.83
CA ASN A 21 -9.55 -7.90 -1.77
C ASN A 21 -8.31 -7.39 -1.04
N TYR A 22 -7.17 -7.37 -1.74
CA TYR A 22 -5.93 -6.91 -1.14
C TYR A 22 -5.03 -6.16 -2.14
N CYS A 23 -4.15 -5.34 -1.57
CA CYS A 23 -3.01 -4.69 -2.19
C CYS A 23 -1.90 -4.72 -1.13
N THR A 24 -0.61 -4.71 -1.44
CA THR A 24 0.10 -4.21 -2.63
C THR A 24 0.87 -5.32 -3.39
N SER A 25 1.98 -4.99 -4.06
CA SER A 25 2.91 -5.91 -4.75
C SER A 25 3.72 -6.83 -3.81
N GLY A 26 3.35 -6.92 -2.52
CA GLY A 26 4.00 -7.79 -1.53
C GLY A 26 5.49 -7.50 -1.42
N ALA A 27 6.32 -8.53 -1.54
CA ALA A 27 7.79 -8.41 -1.49
C ALA A 27 8.39 -7.41 -2.48
N LEU A 28 7.70 -7.00 -3.56
CA LEU A 28 8.15 -5.95 -4.49
C LEU A 28 7.67 -4.53 -4.10
N SER A 29 7.00 -4.36 -2.96
CA SER A 29 6.48 -3.07 -2.53
C SER A 29 7.62 -2.19 -2.01
N PRO A 30 7.82 -0.97 -2.55
CA PRO A 30 8.88 -0.08 -2.09
C PRO A 30 8.84 0.20 -0.58
N LEU A 31 7.66 0.43 -0.01
CA LEU A 31 7.52 0.77 1.40
C LEU A 31 7.69 -0.43 2.34
N PHE A 32 7.53 -1.67 1.84
CA PHE A 32 7.90 -2.85 2.64
C PHE A 32 9.41 -3.10 2.59
N ASN A 33 10.07 -2.70 1.50
CA ASN A 33 11.52 -2.80 1.33
C ASN A 33 12.29 -1.64 2.01
N ASP A 34 11.58 -0.58 2.44
CA ASP A 34 12.12 0.50 3.28
C ASP A 34 11.17 0.78 4.46
N PRO A 35 11.00 -0.18 5.39
CA PRO A 35 9.93 -0.17 6.39
C PRO A 35 10.05 0.99 7.39
N SER A 36 11.26 1.49 7.62
CA SER A 36 11.55 2.62 8.50
C SER A 36 11.76 3.95 7.76
N TYR A 37 11.46 4.01 6.45
CA TYR A 37 11.56 5.22 5.63
C TYR A 37 12.95 5.86 5.64
N ARG A 38 14.00 5.04 5.56
CA ARG A 38 15.41 5.45 5.62
C ARG A 38 15.93 6.02 4.29
N THR A 39 15.29 5.66 3.19
CA THR A 39 15.71 6.01 1.81
C THR A 39 14.61 6.72 1.03
N ILE A 40 13.36 6.51 1.42
CA ILE A 40 12.18 7.14 0.83
C ILE A 40 11.77 8.34 1.69
N GLY A 41 11.74 9.52 1.06
CA GLY A 41 11.30 10.76 1.67
C GLY A 41 10.91 11.78 0.61
N ILE A 42 10.65 13.01 1.05
CA ILE A 42 10.37 14.13 0.16
C ILE A 42 11.56 14.33 -0.78
N GLY A 43 11.29 14.45 -2.07
CA GLY A 43 12.28 14.60 -3.12
C GLY A 43 12.86 13.29 -3.62
N THR A 44 12.54 12.11 -3.07
CA THR A 44 13.01 10.84 -3.65
C THR A 44 12.52 10.71 -5.11
N LYS A 45 13.44 10.42 -6.03
CA LYS A 45 13.13 10.11 -7.43
C LYS A 45 12.44 8.77 -7.55
N VAL A 46 11.41 8.71 -8.38
CA VAL A 46 10.62 7.49 -8.62
C VAL A 46 10.39 7.28 -10.10
N PHE A 47 10.26 6.01 -10.50
CA PHE A 47 9.54 5.67 -11.72
C PHE A 47 8.06 5.93 -11.47
N PHE A 48 7.45 6.82 -12.23
CA PHE A 48 6.04 7.13 -12.13
C PHE A 48 5.39 7.07 -13.51
N CYS A 49 4.61 6.00 -13.71
CA CYS A 49 3.87 5.72 -14.93
C CYS A 49 4.73 5.76 -16.22
N GLY A 50 5.94 5.21 -16.20
CA GLY A 50 6.82 5.21 -17.38
C GLY A 50 7.61 6.50 -17.59
N ALA A 51 7.53 7.44 -16.65
CA ALA A 51 8.32 8.67 -16.62
C ALA A 51 9.07 8.79 -15.29
N GLU A 52 9.96 9.78 -15.21
CA GLU A 52 10.51 10.24 -13.93
C GLU A 52 9.44 11.03 -13.15
N GLY A 53 9.34 10.75 -11.86
CA GLY A 53 8.54 11.52 -10.91
C GLY A 53 9.27 11.67 -9.59
N TYR A 54 8.61 12.35 -8.64
CA TYR A 54 9.17 12.65 -7.33
C TYR A 54 8.14 12.43 -6.23
N VAL A 55 8.62 12.06 -5.05
CA VAL A 55 7.82 12.15 -3.83
C VAL A 55 7.69 13.61 -3.42
N ALA A 56 6.49 14.17 -3.50
CA ALA A 56 6.20 15.54 -3.11
C ALA A 56 5.94 15.68 -1.60
N TRP A 57 5.32 14.66 -0.99
CA TRP A 57 4.96 14.64 0.42
C TRP A 57 4.69 13.21 0.91
N HIS A 58 4.49 13.02 2.22
CA HIS A 58 4.11 11.74 2.82
C HIS A 58 2.61 11.39 2.64
N GLY A 59 1.79 12.29 2.09
CA GLY A 59 0.34 12.09 1.95
C GLY A 59 -0.45 12.24 3.27
N THR A 60 -1.78 12.32 3.17
CA THR A 60 -2.66 12.68 4.31
C THR A 60 -2.95 11.53 5.27
N GLN A 61 -2.83 10.28 4.82
CA GLN A 61 -3.08 9.08 5.63
C GLN A 61 -1.79 8.47 6.20
N PHE A 62 -0.71 9.24 6.21
CA PHE A 62 0.58 8.75 6.70
C PHE A 62 0.55 8.53 8.20
N ASN A 63 0.84 7.31 8.63
CA ASN A 63 0.87 6.92 10.03
C ASN A 63 2.08 6.01 10.28
N SER A 64 3.18 6.56 10.80
CA SER A 64 4.39 5.79 11.11
C SER A 64 4.40 5.18 12.51
N SER A 65 3.39 5.46 13.35
CA SER A 65 3.29 4.96 14.73
C SER A 65 2.54 3.63 14.89
N ASN A 66 2.11 2.99 13.80
CA ASN A 66 1.43 1.70 13.87
C ASN A 66 2.33 0.59 14.42
N GLU A 67 1.69 -0.43 14.99
CA GLU A 67 2.35 -1.67 15.39
C GLU A 67 3.03 -2.34 14.19
N ARG A 68 4.23 -2.85 14.45
CA ARG A 68 5.12 -3.47 13.46
C ARG A 68 5.68 -4.77 14.01
N ASP A 69 6.03 -5.68 13.11
CA ASP A 69 6.74 -6.91 13.46
C ASP A 69 8.22 -6.65 13.81
N GLU A 70 8.95 -7.73 14.09
CA GLU A 70 10.39 -7.70 14.39
C GLU A 70 11.26 -7.18 13.23
N ASN A 71 10.76 -7.22 11.99
CA ASN A 71 11.41 -6.70 10.80
C ASN A 71 11.01 -5.23 10.51
N GLY A 72 10.20 -4.62 11.38
CA GLY A 72 9.71 -3.26 11.24
C GLY A 72 8.54 -3.11 10.26
N ILE A 73 7.95 -4.20 9.79
CA ILE A 73 6.87 -4.20 8.79
C ILE A 73 5.53 -3.99 9.50
N PRO A 74 4.69 -3.04 9.05
CA PRO A 74 3.47 -2.71 9.75
C PRO A 74 2.35 -3.73 9.46
N TYR A 75 1.64 -4.15 10.50
CA TYR A 75 0.47 -5.05 10.35
C TYR A 75 -0.78 -4.36 9.79
N SER A 76 -0.77 -3.03 9.73
CA SER A 76 -1.89 -2.19 9.30
C SER A 76 -1.39 -1.06 8.36
N PRO A 77 -2.30 -0.43 7.59
CA PRO A 77 -1.92 0.66 6.68
C PRO A 77 -1.16 1.78 7.40
N SER A 78 0.09 2.02 7.00
CA SER A 78 1.04 2.89 7.71
C SER A 78 1.62 3.97 6.80
N GLY A 79 2.45 3.59 5.82
CA GLY A 79 3.09 4.54 4.91
C GLY A 79 2.21 4.95 3.73
N THR A 80 2.21 6.23 3.40
CA THR A 80 1.68 6.76 2.14
C THR A 80 2.71 7.66 1.46
N MET A 81 2.53 7.92 0.16
CA MET A 81 3.35 8.85 -0.61
C MET A 81 2.44 9.71 -1.48
N ALA A 82 2.64 11.03 -1.45
CA ALA A 82 2.13 11.93 -2.45
C ALA A 82 3.19 12.07 -3.54
N LEU A 83 2.82 11.79 -4.79
CA LEU A 83 3.72 11.80 -5.93
C LEU A 83 3.40 12.97 -6.86
N ILE A 84 4.43 13.51 -7.51
CA ILE A 84 4.32 14.52 -8.56
C ILE A 84 5.12 14.06 -9.79
N GLY A 85 4.59 14.32 -10.98
CA GLY A 85 5.23 13.98 -12.25
C GLY A 85 4.52 14.63 -13.43
N ASP A 86 5.19 14.66 -14.59
CA ASP A 86 4.63 15.20 -15.83
C ASP A 86 3.83 14.13 -16.59
N LEU A 87 2.51 14.27 -16.62
CA LEU A 87 1.61 13.36 -17.32
C LEU A 87 1.91 13.28 -18.82
N LYS A 88 2.46 14.33 -19.44
CA LYS A 88 2.80 14.34 -20.88
C LYS A 88 3.97 13.40 -21.21
N ALA A 89 4.81 13.09 -20.23
CA ALA A 89 5.94 12.17 -20.38
C ALA A 89 5.58 10.72 -20.02
N MET A 90 4.40 10.49 -19.42
CA MET A 90 3.97 9.18 -18.95
C MET A 90 3.54 8.26 -20.11
N ASN A 91 3.60 6.96 -19.86
CA ASN A 91 3.22 5.90 -20.78
C ASN A 91 1.90 5.23 -20.32
N GLU A 92 0.93 5.15 -21.23
CA GLU A 92 -0.38 4.52 -21.02
C GLU A 92 -0.30 3.04 -20.59
N GLU A 93 0.83 2.37 -20.81
CA GLU A 93 1.07 1.04 -20.27
C GLU A 93 1.03 1.03 -18.73
N TYR A 94 1.36 2.13 -18.07
CA TYR A 94 1.45 2.20 -16.61
C TYR A 94 0.39 3.10 -15.96
N ILE A 95 -0.48 3.72 -16.75
CA ILE A 95 -1.56 4.58 -16.26
C ILE A 95 -2.86 4.21 -16.95
N ALA A 96 -3.91 3.93 -16.18
CA ALA A 96 -5.21 3.55 -16.74
C ALA A 96 -6.37 4.07 -15.88
N PRO A 97 -7.45 4.56 -16.49
CA PRO A 97 -8.65 4.93 -15.74
C PRO A 97 -9.28 3.69 -15.08
N ALA A 98 -9.86 3.89 -13.92
CA ALA A 98 -10.60 2.86 -13.19
C ALA A 98 -11.95 3.41 -12.72
N VAL A 99 -12.96 2.56 -12.66
CA VAL A 99 -14.24 2.89 -12.03
C VAL A 99 -14.57 1.78 -11.05
N PHE A 100 -14.63 2.13 -9.77
CA PHE A 100 -15.06 1.21 -8.73
C PHE A 100 -16.55 1.42 -8.48
N ASP A 101 -17.35 0.42 -8.81
CA ASP A 101 -18.80 0.46 -8.61
C ASP A 101 -19.15 0.84 -7.16
N GLY A 102 -20.04 1.82 -7.00
CA GLY A 102 -20.45 2.40 -5.72
C GLY A 102 -19.42 3.27 -5.00
N TYR A 103 -18.16 3.33 -5.46
CA TYR A 103 -17.12 4.20 -4.88
C TYR A 103 -16.80 5.41 -5.77
N GLY A 104 -16.62 5.19 -7.08
CA GLY A 104 -16.44 6.26 -8.06
C GLY A 104 -15.25 6.08 -8.98
N ILE A 105 -14.87 7.19 -9.63
CA ILE A 105 -13.78 7.27 -10.60
C ILE A 105 -12.44 7.21 -9.85
N SER A 106 -11.51 6.43 -10.39
CA SER A 106 -10.17 6.23 -9.87
C SER A 106 -9.18 6.02 -11.02
N MET A 107 -7.94 5.68 -10.71
CA MET A 107 -6.87 5.46 -11.67
C MET A 107 -5.87 4.44 -11.13
N PHE A 108 -5.44 3.54 -12.00
CA PHE A 108 -4.29 2.69 -11.74
C PHE A 108 -3.03 3.40 -12.20
N VAL A 109 -2.01 3.41 -11.34
CA VAL A 109 -0.72 4.02 -11.61
C VAL A 109 0.41 3.05 -11.30
N GLY A 110 1.41 3.00 -12.17
CA GLY A 110 2.64 2.25 -11.97
C GLY A 110 3.66 3.08 -11.22
N VAL A 111 4.15 2.57 -10.09
CA VAL A 111 5.17 3.23 -9.28
C VAL A 111 6.31 2.27 -9.02
N GLY A 112 7.54 2.72 -9.21
CA GLY A 112 8.76 2.02 -8.82
C GLY A 112 9.69 2.96 -8.07
N VAL A 113 10.28 2.50 -6.98
CA VAL A 113 11.28 3.26 -6.24
C VAL A 113 12.49 2.36 -6.05
N PRO A 114 13.69 2.79 -6.46
CA PRO A 114 14.89 2.00 -6.20
C PRO A 114 15.31 2.17 -4.74
N ILE A 115 15.59 1.06 -4.07
CA ILE A 115 16.03 1.06 -2.67
C ILE A 115 17.55 0.88 -2.64
N PRO A 116 18.33 1.93 -2.29
CA PRO A 116 19.78 1.84 -2.20
C PRO A 116 20.18 0.99 -0.98
N ILE A 117 21.12 0.06 -1.17
CA ILE A 117 21.63 -0.76 -0.06
C ILE A 117 22.66 0.05 0.73
N LEU A 118 22.22 0.60 1.85
CA LEU A 118 23.06 1.43 2.72
C LEU A 118 23.92 0.60 3.69
N ASP A 119 23.36 -0.49 4.20
CA ASP A 119 23.96 -1.37 5.18
C ASP A 119 23.29 -2.74 5.21
N VAL A 120 23.74 -3.60 6.14
CA VAL A 120 23.21 -4.95 6.34
C VAL A 120 21.73 -4.94 6.74
N GLU A 121 21.28 -3.96 7.51
CA GLU A 121 19.86 -3.87 7.91
C GLU A 121 18.97 -3.53 6.72
N MET A 122 19.42 -2.65 5.81
CA MET A 122 18.73 -2.41 4.54
C MET A 122 18.73 -3.67 3.66
N MET A 123 19.84 -4.42 3.62
CA MET A 123 19.90 -5.69 2.88
C MET A 123 18.87 -6.70 3.40
N LYS A 124 18.70 -6.81 4.73
CA LYS A 124 17.65 -7.65 5.33
C LYS A 124 16.25 -7.18 4.94
N ALA A 125 15.99 -5.87 5.02
CA ALA A 125 14.69 -5.29 4.69
C ALA A 125 14.28 -5.53 3.22
N VAL A 126 15.24 -5.54 2.28
CA VAL A 126 14.94 -5.84 0.87
C VAL A 126 14.89 -7.34 0.53
N SER A 127 15.21 -8.21 1.49
CA SER A 127 15.25 -9.67 1.32
C SER A 127 13.99 -10.38 1.81
N ILE A 128 12.98 -9.61 2.24
CA ILE A 128 11.69 -10.11 2.73
C ILE A 128 10.93 -10.90 1.65
N GLU A 129 10.29 -12.01 2.03
CA GLU A 129 9.44 -12.79 1.14
C GLU A 129 7.96 -12.61 1.49
N ASN A 130 7.06 -12.99 0.57
CA ASN A 130 5.62 -12.83 0.83
C ASN A 130 5.11 -13.65 2.04
N LYS A 131 5.83 -14.71 2.43
CA LYS A 131 5.52 -15.52 3.62
C LYS A 131 5.84 -14.78 4.92
N ASP A 132 6.75 -13.81 4.87
CA ASP A 132 7.17 -13.00 6.02
C ASP A 132 6.31 -11.72 6.16
N LEU A 133 5.48 -11.41 5.15
CA LEU A 133 4.64 -10.21 5.13
C LEU A 133 3.23 -10.54 5.61
N PHE A 134 2.91 -10.12 6.82
CA PHE A 134 1.59 -10.32 7.42
C PHE A 134 0.74 -9.05 7.40
N THR A 135 -0.57 -9.24 7.26
CA THR A 135 -1.56 -8.17 7.36
C THR A 135 -2.85 -8.67 7.98
N ASN A 136 -3.70 -7.73 8.40
CA ASN A 136 -4.97 -8.02 9.04
C ASN A 136 -6.10 -8.18 8.02
N ILE A 137 -6.96 -9.18 8.24
CA ILE A 137 -8.23 -9.33 7.53
C ILE A 137 -9.26 -8.43 8.20
N ILE A 138 -9.69 -7.35 7.54
CA ILE A 138 -10.59 -6.36 8.14
C ILE A 138 -12.05 -6.58 7.73
N ASP A 139 -12.98 -6.65 8.69
CA ASP A 139 -14.42 -6.70 8.40
C ASP A 139 -14.98 -5.30 8.11
N TYR A 140 -15.15 -4.98 6.83
CA TYR A 140 -15.74 -3.71 6.37
C TYR A 140 -17.24 -3.56 6.67
N SER A 141 -17.92 -4.60 7.15
CA SER A 141 -19.32 -4.49 7.56
C SER A 141 -19.53 -3.78 8.90
N VAL A 142 -18.45 -3.61 9.68
CA VAL A 142 -18.48 -2.91 10.96
C VAL A 142 -18.26 -1.41 10.73
N ASN A 143 -19.28 -0.62 11.03
CA ASN A 143 -19.25 0.85 10.92
C ASN A 143 -18.61 1.50 12.17
N GLU A 144 -17.42 1.03 12.52
CA GLU A 144 -16.60 1.61 13.59
C GLU A 144 -15.32 2.20 13.00
N ASN A 145 -14.78 3.21 13.68
CA ASN A 145 -13.49 3.81 13.31
C ASN A 145 -12.36 2.78 13.42
N ASN A 146 -12.44 1.88 14.40
CA ASN A 146 -11.50 0.78 14.59
C ASN A 146 -12.15 -0.55 14.20
N LYS A 147 -12.12 -0.89 12.92
CA LYS A 147 -12.73 -2.12 12.42
C LYS A 147 -12.00 -3.35 12.99
N PRO A 148 -12.72 -4.39 13.44
CA PRO A 148 -12.08 -5.57 14.00
C PRO A 148 -11.30 -6.34 12.93
N SER A 149 -10.13 -6.84 13.32
CA SER A 149 -9.41 -7.86 12.57
C SER A 149 -10.09 -9.21 12.78
N LEU A 150 -10.35 -9.92 11.68
CA LEU A 150 -10.85 -11.29 11.67
C LEU A 150 -9.71 -12.32 11.75
N GLY A 151 -8.46 -11.89 11.60
CA GLY A 151 -7.29 -12.76 11.61
C GLY A 151 -6.09 -12.13 10.91
N LEU A 152 -4.93 -12.73 11.14
CA LEU A 152 -3.68 -12.39 10.47
C LEU A 152 -3.45 -13.32 9.27
N VAL A 153 -2.96 -12.79 8.16
CA VAL A 153 -2.71 -13.55 6.94
C VAL A 153 -1.44 -13.07 6.25
N SER A 154 -0.66 -14.00 5.69
CA SER A 154 0.53 -13.66 4.91
C SER A 154 0.19 -13.25 3.47
N TYR A 155 1.06 -12.48 2.83
CA TYR A 155 0.92 -12.19 1.40
C TYR A 155 1.10 -13.44 0.53
N GLU A 156 1.79 -14.48 1.01
CA GLU A 156 1.88 -15.77 0.32
C GLU A 156 0.51 -16.45 0.24
N GLU A 157 -0.18 -16.54 1.38
CA GLU A 157 -1.54 -17.07 1.45
C GLU A 157 -2.51 -16.25 0.60
N LEU A 158 -2.48 -14.91 0.71
CA LEU A 158 -3.30 -14.04 -0.12
C LEU A 158 -3.06 -14.26 -1.62
N ARG A 159 -1.81 -14.53 -2.00
CA ARG A 159 -1.42 -14.79 -3.41
C ARG A 159 -1.79 -16.18 -3.92
N SER A 160 -2.07 -17.13 -3.03
CA SER A 160 -2.52 -18.47 -3.42
C SER A 160 -3.89 -18.45 -4.13
N GLY A 161 -4.69 -17.38 -3.90
CA GLY A 161 -6.00 -17.17 -4.50
C GLY A 161 -7.17 -17.52 -3.56
N SER A 162 -6.90 -18.13 -2.41
CA SER A 162 -7.89 -18.36 -1.36
C SER A 162 -7.25 -18.64 0.00
N ILE A 163 -7.97 -18.38 1.08
CA ILE A 163 -7.54 -18.72 2.44
C ILE A 163 -8.66 -19.43 3.20
N GLU A 164 -8.30 -20.17 4.24
CA GLU A 164 -9.26 -20.72 5.21
C GLU A 164 -9.48 -19.71 6.34
N LEU A 165 -10.75 -19.35 6.59
CA LEU A 165 -11.14 -18.47 7.68
C LEU A 165 -12.43 -18.99 8.31
N ASP A 166 -12.41 -19.26 9.62
CA ASP A 166 -13.54 -19.84 10.36
C ASP A 166 -14.12 -21.12 9.71
N GLY A 167 -13.25 -21.98 9.18
CA GLY A 167 -13.63 -23.23 8.51
C GLY A 167 -14.31 -23.04 7.14
N LYS A 168 -14.14 -21.87 6.52
CA LYS A 168 -14.61 -21.57 5.16
C LYS A 168 -13.45 -21.14 4.28
N THR A 169 -13.39 -21.70 3.09
CA THR A 169 -12.52 -21.20 2.02
C THR A 169 -13.07 -19.90 1.44
N ILE A 170 -12.28 -18.82 1.52
CA ILE A 170 -12.63 -17.50 0.98
C ILE A 170 -11.66 -17.14 -0.14
N LYS A 171 -12.19 -16.70 -1.29
CA LYS A 171 -11.35 -16.27 -2.42
C LYS A 171 -10.66 -14.95 -2.15
N THR A 172 -9.39 -14.85 -2.51
CA THR A 172 -8.60 -13.62 -2.43
C THR A 172 -8.38 -13.04 -3.82
N ALA A 173 -8.46 -11.72 -3.94
CA ALA A 173 -8.31 -11.01 -5.20
C ALA A 173 -7.30 -9.85 -5.07
N PRO A 174 -6.16 -9.89 -5.76
CA PRO A 174 -5.23 -8.79 -5.79
C PRO A 174 -5.75 -7.66 -6.68
N ILE A 175 -5.59 -6.42 -6.22
CA ILE A 175 -5.78 -5.22 -7.05
C ILE A 175 -4.51 -4.91 -7.84
N THR A 176 -3.35 -5.23 -7.27
CA THR A 176 -2.04 -4.94 -7.88
C THR A 176 -1.64 -6.03 -8.88
N SER A 177 -1.29 -5.63 -10.09
CA SER A 177 -0.78 -6.55 -11.12
C SER A 177 0.70 -6.87 -10.91
N MET A 178 1.01 -8.09 -10.49
CA MET A 178 2.41 -8.54 -10.34
C MET A 178 3.19 -8.57 -11.65
N LYS A 179 2.50 -8.81 -12.77
CA LYS A 179 3.11 -8.74 -14.10
C LYS A 179 3.62 -7.32 -14.37
N LYS A 180 2.79 -6.29 -14.11
CA LYS A 180 3.21 -4.89 -14.25
C LYS A 180 4.28 -4.52 -13.22
N SER A 181 4.15 -4.94 -11.96
CA SER A 181 5.16 -4.64 -10.93
C SER A 181 6.55 -5.17 -11.29
N ARG A 182 6.66 -6.40 -11.83
CA ARG A 182 7.94 -6.96 -12.29
C ARG A 182 8.48 -6.22 -13.51
N LYS A 183 7.61 -5.82 -14.43
CA LYS A 183 8.02 -5.02 -15.59
C LYS A 183 8.58 -3.67 -15.18
N ILE A 184 7.89 -2.95 -14.28
CA ILE A 184 8.35 -1.68 -13.71
C ILE A 184 9.73 -1.85 -13.04
N ALA A 185 9.89 -2.89 -12.21
CA ALA A 185 11.18 -3.15 -11.55
C ALA A 185 12.31 -3.41 -12.57
N SER A 186 12.03 -4.14 -13.64
CA SER A 186 13.00 -4.39 -14.72
C SER A 186 13.36 -3.12 -15.48
N GLU A 187 12.38 -2.29 -15.87
CA GLU A 187 12.64 -1.06 -16.60
C GLU A 187 13.40 -0.03 -15.76
N LEU A 188 13.02 0.13 -14.49
CA LEU A 188 13.73 1.01 -13.57
C LEU A 188 15.18 0.54 -13.36
N LYS A 189 15.41 -0.77 -13.23
CA LYS A 189 16.76 -1.33 -13.20
C LYS A 189 17.54 -0.96 -14.46
N ASP A 190 16.94 -1.09 -15.64
CA ASP A 190 17.59 -0.77 -16.91
C ASP A 190 17.93 0.72 -17.02
N TRP A 191 17.04 1.61 -16.56
CA TRP A 191 17.31 3.06 -16.56
C TRP A 191 18.49 3.41 -15.65
N ILE A 192 18.60 2.76 -14.49
CA ILE A 192 19.73 2.95 -13.57
C ILE A 192 21.03 2.46 -14.21
N LEU A 193 21.05 1.25 -14.78
CA LEU A 193 22.24 0.68 -15.42
C LEU A 193 22.71 1.52 -16.62
N LYS A 194 21.80 2.18 -17.33
CA LYS A 194 22.11 3.09 -18.44
C LYS A 194 22.51 4.51 -17.99
N GLY A 195 22.38 4.83 -16.71
CA GLY A 195 22.64 6.17 -16.17
C GLY A 195 21.56 7.21 -16.52
N SER A 196 20.44 6.80 -17.12
CA SER A 196 19.30 7.71 -17.41
C SER A 196 18.41 7.94 -16.18
N PHE A 197 18.61 7.17 -15.12
CA PHE A 197 17.98 7.39 -13.82
C PHE A 197 19.04 7.31 -12.73
N THR A 198 19.19 8.40 -11.98
CA THR A 198 20.14 8.50 -10.86
C THR A 198 19.46 8.20 -9.54
N LEU A 199 20.19 7.53 -8.65
CA LEU A 199 19.80 7.43 -7.25
C LEU A 199 20.11 8.76 -6.56
N GLN A 200 19.22 9.21 -5.69
CA GLN A 200 19.45 10.41 -4.88
C GLN A 200 18.93 10.22 -3.48
N GLU A 201 19.60 10.87 -2.52
CA GLU A 201 19.10 10.99 -1.16
C GLU A 201 17.80 11.81 -1.15
N PRO A 202 16.81 11.47 -0.31
CA PRO A 202 15.67 12.33 -0.09
C PRO A 202 16.12 13.71 0.43
N ILE A 203 15.45 14.76 -0.02
CA ILE A 203 15.64 16.13 0.49
C ILE A 203 15.24 16.20 1.96
N LYS A 204 14.19 15.47 2.35
CA LYS A 204 13.74 15.35 3.74
C LYS A 204 13.10 14.00 3.99
N LEU A 205 13.55 13.30 5.03
CA LEU A 205 12.95 12.05 5.47
C LEU A 205 11.51 12.24 5.97
N PHE A 206 10.70 11.21 5.83
CA PHE A 206 9.35 11.20 6.39
C PHE A 206 9.38 11.24 7.93
N PRO A 207 8.33 11.81 8.56
CA PRO A 207 8.26 11.88 10.01
C PRO A 207 8.15 10.48 10.63
N GLN A 208 8.91 10.23 11.70
CA GLN A 208 8.77 9.03 12.52
C GLN A 208 7.74 9.27 13.62
N ASN A 209 7.11 8.19 14.11
CA ASN A 209 6.09 8.24 15.17
C ASN A 209 4.92 9.20 14.89
N ASN A 210 4.56 9.38 13.62
CA ASN A 210 3.42 10.19 13.21
C ASN A 210 2.13 9.38 13.35
N SER A 211 1.14 9.91 14.06
CA SER A 211 -0.20 9.34 14.20
C SER A 211 -1.25 10.21 13.50
N LEU A 212 -2.36 9.61 13.10
CA LEU A 212 -3.51 10.35 12.59
C LEU A 212 -4.40 10.81 13.76
N ASN A 213 -4.89 12.04 13.67
CA ASN A 213 -5.90 12.54 14.60
C ASN A 213 -7.27 12.00 14.21
N GLY A 214 -7.90 11.23 15.10
CA GLY A 214 -9.28 10.80 14.94
C GLY A 214 -10.26 11.93 15.28
N LEU A 215 -11.45 11.90 14.69
CA LEU A 215 -12.56 12.71 15.16
C LEU A 215 -13.12 12.09 16.44
N GLU A 216 -13.14 12.86 17.53
CA GLU A 216 -13.87 12.49 18.74
C GLU A 216 -15.37 12.64 18.50
N ILE A 217 -16.12 11.53 18.61
CA ILE A 217 -17.58 11.59 18.59
C ILE A 217 -18.03 12.14 19.94
N ARG A 218 -18.48 13.40 19.97
CA ARG A 218 -19.09 14.02 21.15
C ARG A 218 -20.61 13.95 20.99
N GLU A 219 -21.30 13.41 21.99
CA GLU A 219 -22.76 13.47 22.03
C GLU A 219 -23.20 14.93 22.13
N ALA A 220 -24.19 15.33 21.34
CA ALA A 220 -24.74 16.68 21.44
C ALA A 220 -25.39 16.86 22.82
N ASN A 221 -24.90 17.82 23.61
CA ASN A 221 -25.51 18.21 24.88
C ASN A 221 -26.97 18.62 24.62
N LYS A 222 -27.93 17.77 25.03
CA LYS A 222 -29.38 18.03 24.91
C LYS A 222 -29.90 19.15 25.85
N ASN A 223 -29.02 19.92 26.47
CA ASN A 223 -29.36 20.86 27.55
C ASN A 223 -29.14 22.34 27.22
N GLU A 224 -28.93 22.72 25.96
CA GLU A 224 -28.99 24.13 25.55
C GLU A 224 -30.31 24.40 24.80
N LYS A 225 -31.34 24.76 25.59
CA LYS A 225 -32.53 25.47 25.14
C LYS A 225 -32.76 26.66 26.05
#